data_AF-A0A652M5Y3-F1
#
_entry.id   AF-A0A652M5Y3-F1
#
_cell.length_a   1.000
_cell.length_b   1.000
_cell.length_c   1.000
_cell.angle_alpha   90.00
_cell.angle_beta   90.00
_cell.angle_gamma   90.00
#
_symmetry.space_group_name_H-M   'P 1'
#
loop_
_entity.id
_entity.type
_entity.pdbx_description
1 polymer ?
#
loop_
_entity_poly.entity_id
_entity_poly.type
_entity_poly.pdbx_seq_one_letter_code
_entity_poly.pdbx_strand_id
1 'polypeptide(L)'
;EMSPHPVLTVPVGETVEAAGVEAVVTGTLRGDGGGGRCRGRGHRYSAPRAGAVDIAHSLATGRAALEERATVVGADRAELLTALRAVARGEQPPTVARGLADNPGEDIDTVFVFPGQGAQWVGMAVELLDSSPVFAARFGECAAALGEFVDFDLLEVVREGRPLDRVDVVQPVLWAVMVSLAALWESFGVRPSAVVGHSQGEIAAAVVAGALSLQDGARVAALRSRAITALAGQGGMVSVALSRERAEELIAAWEGRISVAAVNGPTSVVVSGDADALDELVEQAGGQEVRVRRVEVDYASHSAHVERIRDELLEVLAPVVPREPGVPFFSTVTGEWIES
;
A
#
# COMPACT_ATOMS: atom_id res chain seq x y z
N GLU A 1 -1.67 -10.87 36.71
CA GLU A 1 -0.66 -11.86 37.18
C GLU A 1 -1.35 -13.15 37.55
N MET A 2 -1.23 -14.20 36.72
CA MET A 2 -1.41 -15.62 37.05
C MET A 2 -1.03 -16.43 35.80
N SER A 3 0.18 -16.98 35.81
CA SER A 3 0.59 -18.05 34.88
C SER A 3 -0.24 -19.31 35.15
N PRO A 4 -0.50 -20.17 34.14
CA PRO A 4 -1.11 -21.47 34.40
C PRO A 4 -0.19 -22.28 35.32
N HIS A 5 -0.74 -22.66 36.48
CA HIS A 5 -0.04 -23.41 37.52
C HIS A 5 0.24 -24.85 37.03
N PRO A 6 1.50 -25.32 37.01
CA PRO A 6 1.90 -26.59 36.37
C PRO A 6 1.28 -27.84 37.00
N VAL A 7 0.73 -27.76 38.20
CA VAL A 7 0.06 -28.87 38.90
C VAL A 7 -1.36 -29.13 38.38
N LEU A 8 -2.02 -28.15 37.75
CA LEU A 8 -3.41 -28.30 37.29
C LEU A 8 -3.50 -28.87 35.87
N THR A 9 -2.42 -28.82 35.09
CA THR A 9 -2.41 -29.24 33.68
C THR A 9 -2.57 -30.75 33.51
N VAL A 10 -1.95 -31.53 34.40
CA VAL A 10 -2.00 -33.01 34.38
C VAL A 10 -3.40 -33.54 34.75
N PRO A 11 -3.99 -33.18 35.91
CA PRO A 11 -5.33 -33.68 36.28
C PRO A 11 -6.45 -33.18 35.36
N VAL A 12 -6.32 -31.98 34.77
CA VAL A 12 -7.26 -31.50 33.75
C VAL A 12 -7.14 -32.30 32.45
N GLY A 13 -5.92 -32.69 32.06
CA GLY A 13 -5.69 -33.58 30.92
C GLY A 13 -6.32 -34.97 31.13
N GLU A 14 -6.08 -35.58 32.28
CA GLU A 14 -6.65 -36.90 32.64
C GLU A 14 -8.18 -36.88 32.70
N THR A 15 -8.79 -35.78 33.16
CA THR A 15 -10.25 -35.61 33.24
C THR A 15 -10.88 -35.48 31.85
N VAL A 16 -10.23 -34.75 30.94
CA VAL A 16 -10.70 -34.57 29.55
C VAL A 16 -10.59 -35.88 28.77
N GLU A 17 -9.51 -36.63 28.97
CA GLU A 17 -9.26 -37.92 28.34
C GLU A 17 -10.25 -39.00 28.81
N ALA A 18 -10.56 -39.04 30.12
CA ALA A 18 -11.57 -39.93 30.68
C ALA A 18 -13.01 -39.59 30.25
N ALA A 19 -13.30 -38.32 29.98
CA ALA A 19 -14.63 -37.85 29.62
C ALA A 19 -14.96 -37.94 28.11
N GLY A 20 -13.96 -38.22 27.25
CA GLY A 20 -14.16 -38.36 25.81
C GLY A 20 -14.71 -37.10 25.12
N VAL A 21 -14.59 -35.94 25.77
CA VAL A 21 -15.03 -34.63 25.26
C VAL A 21 -13.81 -33.80 24.90
N GLU A 22 -14.00 -32.89 23.96
CA GLU A 22 -12.93 -32.02 23.49
C GLU A 22 -12.97 -30.66 24.28
N ALA A 23 -11.84 -29.96 24.49
CA ALA A 23 -11.77 -28.66 25.20
C ALA A 23 -10.58 -27.76 24.73
N VAL A 24 -10.74 -26.41 24.74
CA VAL A 24 -9.66 -25.42 24.42
C VAL A 24 -9.17 -24.70 25.67
N VAL A 25 -7.84 -24.54 25.80
CA VAL A 25 -7.21 -23.51 26.65
C VAL A 25 -6.27 -22.65 25.79
N THR A 26 -6.41 -21.31 25.83
CA THR A 26 -5.54 -20.36 25.11
C THR A 26 -4.72 -19.50 26.07
N GLY A 27 -3.41 -19.36 25.81
CA GLY A 27 -2.49 -18.51 26.59
C GLY A 27 -1.48 -17.80 25.67
N THR A 28 -1.02 -16.62 26.09
CA THR A 28 -0.01 -15.80 25.40
C THR A 28 1.39 -16.40 25.56
N LEU A 29 2.19 -16.39 24.49
CA LEU A 29 3.59 -16.82 24.51
C LEU A 29 4.47 -15.70 25.06
N ARG A 30 5.29 -16.00 26.05
CA ARG A 30 6.35 -15.12 26.55
C ARG A 30 7.68 -15.61 25.94
N GLY A 31 8.38 -14.74 25.23
CA GLY A 31 9.78 -14.96 24.89
C GLY A 31 10.65 -14.68 26.12
N ASP A 32 11.47 -15.63 26.55
CA ASP A 32 12.48 -15.36 27.56
C ASP A 32 13.61 -14.60 26.85
N GLY A 33 13.82 -13.33 27.22
CA GLY A 33 14.65 -12.33 26.54
C GLY A 33 16.14 -12.68 26.35
N GLY A 34 16.43 -13.69 25.52
CA GLY A 34 17.77 -14.12 25.18
C GLY A 34 17.77 -14.98 23.92
N GLY A 35 18.02 -14.35 22.78
CA GLY A 35 18.49 -15.00 21.55
C GLY A 35 17.55 -16.06 20.93
N GLY A 36 16.64 -15.61 20.06
CA GLY A 36 16.24 -16.35 18.85
C GLY A 36 15.63 -17.74 19.02
N ARG A 37 15.13 -18.14 20.21
CA ARG A 37 14.44 -19.43 20.38
C ARG A 37 13.10 -19.25 21.10
N CYS A 38 12.06 -19.02 20.31
CA CYS A 38 10.69 -19.30 20.74
C CYS A 38 10.55 -20.82 20.94
N ARG A 39 10.62 -21.34 22.18
CA ARG A 39 10.30 -22.75 22.44
C ARG A 39 8.78 -22.97 22.45
N GLY A 40 8.16 -22.92 21.27
CA GLY A 40 6.79 -23.38 21.09
C GLY A 40 6.74 -24.91 21.05
N ARG A 41 6.52 -25.58 22.19
CA ARG A 41 6.13 -27.00 22.17
C ARG A 41 4.68 -27.11 21.73
N GLY A 42 4.46 -27.24 20.41
CA GLY A 42 3.14 -27.56 19.87
C GLY A 42 2.63 -28.87 20.44
N HIS A 43 1.59 -28.80 21.28
CA HIS A 43 0.82 -29.98 21.66
C HIS A 43 -0.57 -29.86 21.04
N ARG A 44 -0.94 -30.90 20.26
CA ARG A 44 -2.28 -31.05 19.72
C ARG A 44 -3.23 -31.38 20.87
N TYR A 45 -4.24 -30.54 21.08
CA TYR A 45 -5.44 -30.94 21.79
C TYR A 45 -6.68 -30.40 21.08
N SER A 46 -7.69 -31.27 21.02
CA SER A 46 -8.94 -31.09 20.31
C SER A 46 -9.96 -30.36 21.18
N ALA A 47 -10.79 -29.52 20.54
CA ALA A 47 -11.99 -28.90 21.12
C ALA A 47 -13.14 -28.92 20.12
N PRO A 48 -14.41 -29.11 20.56
CA PRO A 48 -15.53 -29.21 19.68
C PRO A 48 -15.91 -27.78 19.27
N ARG A 49 -15.65 -27.47 18.00
CA ARG A 49 -16.23 -26.37 17.20
C ARG A 49 -16.16 -24.94 17.77
N ALA A 50 -15.05 -24.53 18.38
CA ALA A 50 -14.71 -23.10 18.31
C ALA A 50 -14.22 -22.81 16.88
N GLY A 51 -14.91 -21.92 16.16
CA GLY A 51 -14.48 -21.53 14.82
C GLY A 51 -13.13 -20.82 14.89
N ALA A 52 -12.34 -20.88 13.81
CA ALA A 52 -11.08 -20.15 13.74
C ALA A 52 -11.27 -18.65 14.05
N VAL A 53 -12.42 -18.09 13.68
CA VAL A 53 -12.84 -16.72 13.97
C VAL A 53 -13.01 -16.45 15.46
N ASP A 54 -13.68 -17.35 16.20
CA ASP A 54 -13.89 -17.17 17.66
C ASP A 54 -12.55 -17.22 18.41
N ILE A 55 -11.65 -18.08 17.96
CA ILE A 55 -10.30 -18.19 18.50
C ILE A 55 -9.51 -16.91 18.20
N ALA A 56 -9.54 -16.43 16.96
CA ALA A 56 -8.84 -15.21 16.55
C ALA A 56 -9.35 -13.99 17.33
N HIS A 57 -10.67 -13.84 17.45
CA HIS A 57 -11.28 -12.76 18.23
C HIS A 57 -10.86 -12.83 19.70
N SER A 58 -10.98 -14.01 20.34
CA SER A 58 -10.60 -14.17 21.75
C SER A 58 -9.13 -13.87 22.02
N LEU A 59 -8.24 -14.20 21.07
CA LEU A 59 -6.81 -13.88 21.17
C LEU A 59 -6.53 -12.38 20.99
N ALA A 60 -7.26 -11.71 20.10
CA ALA A 60 -7.05 -10.30 19.78
C ALA A 60 -7.60 -9.36 20.87
N THR A 61 -8.75 -9.68 21.48
CA THR A 61 -9.46 -8.76 22.40
C THR A 61 -9.40 -9.19 23.86
N GLY A 62 -9.20 -10.48 24.13
CA GLY A 62 -9.27 -11.05 25.48
C GLY A 62 -7.92 -11.28 26.17
N ARG A 63 -6.81 -10.83 25.57
CA ARG A 63 -5.44 -11.04 26.08
C ARG A 63 -4.64 -9.75 26.01
N ALA A 64 -3.68 -9.61 26.94
CA ALA A 64 -2.74 -8.50 26.91
C ALA A 64 -1.85 -8.57 25.67
N ALA A 65 -1.69 -7.43 24.98
CA ALA A 65 -0.85 -7.31 23.80
C ALA A 65 0.61 -7.07 24.22
N LEU A 66 1.38 -8.15 24.37
CA LEU A 66 2.81 -8.12 24.75
C LEU A 66 3.69 -7.55 23.63
N GLU A 67 4.97 -7.33 23.92
CA GLU A 67 5.97 -6.76 22.99
C GLU A 67 6.23 -7.68 21.79
N GLU A 68 6.52 -8.96 22.01
CA GLU A 68 6.69 -9.93 20.93
C GLU A 68 5.34 -10.41 20.39
N ARG A 69 5.07 -10.13 19.12
CA ARG A 69 3.78 -10.43 18.47
C ARG A 69 3.98 -11.28 17.22
N ALA A 70 3.01 -12.16 16.99
CA ALA A 70 2.90 -12.93 15.77
C ALA A 70 1.44 -13.01 15.31
N THR A 71 1.19 -12.73 14.04
CA THR A 71 -0.11 -12.91 13.38
C THR A 71 0.04 -13.95 12.29
N VAL A 72 -0.95 -14.85 12.20
CA VAL A 72 -1.02 -15.89 11.17
C VAL A 72 -2.28 -15.71 10.35
N VAL A 73 -2.17 -15.86 9.03
CA VAL A 73 -3.30 -15.78 8.10
C VAL A 73 -3.43 -17.12 7.38
N GLY A 74 -4.66 -17.61 7.23
CA GLY A 74 -4.95 -18.86 6.52
C GLY A 74 -6.45 -19.02 6.31
N ALA A 75 -6.82 -19.58 5.16
CA ALA A 75 -8.22 -19.81 4.77
C ALA A 75 -8.85 -20.99 5.53
N ASP A 76 -8.02 -21.94 5.96
CA ASP A 76 -8.46 -23.12 6.69
C ASP A 76 -7.55 -23.51 7.86
N ARG A 77 -8.01 -24.51 8.60
CA ARG A 77 -7.29 -25.03 9.77
C ARG A 77 -5.91 -25.60 9.43
N ALA A 78 -5.74 -26.24 8.27
CA ALA A 78 -4.48 -26.85 7.89
C ALA A 78 -3.42 -25.77 7.59
N GLU A 79 -3.82 -24.69 6.91
CA GLU A 79 -2.97 -23.53 6.65
C GLU A 79 -2.56 -22.84 7.95
N LEU A 80 -3.52 -22.55 8.84
CA LEU A 80 -3.25 -21.92 10.13
C LEU A 80 -2.29 -22.75 10.98
N LEU A 81 -2.47 -24.08 11.05
CA LEU A 81 -1.56 -24.97 11.77
C LEU A 81 -0.16 -25.03 11.16
N THR A 82 -0.06 -24.91 9.84
CA THR A 82 1.23 -24.88 9.15
C THR A 82 1.99 -23.58 9.47
N ALA A 83 1.31 -22.43 9.39
CA ALA A 83 1.86 -21.14 9.77
C ALA A 83 2.29 -21.09 11.25
N LEU A 84 1.47 -21.61 12.16
CA LEU A 84 1.80 -21.69 13.59
C LEU A 84 3.02 -22.58 13.88
N ARG A 85 3.23 -23.66 13.11
CA ARG A 85 4.45 -24.48 13.24
C ARG A 85 5.68 -23.73 12.74
N ALA A 86 5.55 -22.95 11.67
CA ALA A 86 6.64 -22.11 11.16
C ALA A 86 7.05 -21.07 12.23
N VAL A 87 6.07 -20.41 12.84
CA VAL A 87 6.25 -19.54 14.02
C VAL A 87 7.02 -20.28 15.13
N ALA A 88 6.62 -21.49 15.51
CA ALA A 88 7.32 -22.26 16.55
C ALA A 88 8.78 -22.61 16.19
N ARG A 89 9.13 -22.67 14.90
CA ARG A 89 10.50 -22.90 14.42
C ARG A 89 11.33 -21.62 14.23
N GLY A 90 10.74 -20.44 14.47
CA GLY A 90 11.40 -19.17 14.21
C GLY A 90 11.39 -18.77 12.74
N GLU A 91 10.54 -19.40 11.93
CA GLU A 91 10.40 -19.12 10.49
C GLU A 91 9.30 -18.07 10.26
N GLN A 92 9.41 -17.32 9.16
CA GLN A 92 8.46 -16.28 8.78
C GLN A 92 8.06 -16.45 7.30
N PRO A 93 7.23 -17.47 6.97
CA PRO A 93 6.66 -17.59 5.64
C PRO A 93 5.68 -16.43 5.34
N PRO A 94 5.24 -16.22 4.09
CA PRO A 94 4.37 -15.10 3.70
C PRO A 94 3.06 -14.96 4.50
N THR A 95 2.55 -16.06 5.07
CA THR A 95 1.33 -16.09 5.88
C THR A 95 1.56 -15.74 7.36
N VAL A 96 2.79 -15.37 7.74
CA VAL A 96 3.19 -15.06 9.11
C VAL A 96 3.78 -13.65 9.17
N ALA A 97 3.18 -12.78 9.97
CA ALA A 97 3.76 -11.52 10.37
C ALA A 97 4.30 -11.62 11.80
N ARG A 98 5.51 -11.14 12.04
CA ARG A 98 6.16 -11.10 13.36
C ARG A 98 6.80 -9.75 13.60
N GLY A 99 6.74 -9.28 14.84
CA GLY A 99 7.34 -8.00 15.21
C GLY A 99 7.54 -7.88 16.71
N LEU A 100 8.43 -6.96 17.08
CA LEU A 100 8.59 -6.45 18.43
C LEU A 100 7.89 -5.09 18.48
N ALA A 101 6.97 -4.92 19.42
CA ALA A 101 6.34 -3.64 19.70
C ALA A 101 7.12 -2.93 20.81
N ASP A 102 7.75 -1.82 20.48
CA ASP A 102 8.55 -1.04 21.45
C ASP A 102 7.68 -0.39 22.53
N ASN A 103 6.46 0.06 22.17
CA ASN A 103 5.50 0.69 23.08
C ASN A 103 4.13 0.00 23.01
N PRO A 104 3.94 -1.15 23.69
CA PRO A 104 2.67 -1.87 23.65
C PRO A 104 1.55 -1.10 24.34
N GLY A 105 0.54 -0.67 23.56
CA GLY A 105 -0.68 -0.04 24.08
C GLY A 105 -0.73 1.48 23.95
N GLU A 106 0.31 2.10 23.36
CA GLU A 106 0.26 3.49 22.93
C GLU A 106 -0.29 3.62 21.50
N ASP A 107 -0.99 4.72 21.23
CA ASP A 107 -1.41 5.07 19.88
C ASP A 107 -0.17 5.40 19.04
N ILE A 108 -0.11 4.83 17.83
CA ILE A 108 1.01 5.04 16.89
C ILE A 108 0.56 6.03 15.83
N ASP A 109 1.30 7.13 15.69
CA ASP A 109 1.10 8.06 14.59
C ASP A 109 1.40 7.36 13.26
N THR A 110 0.34 7.19 12.46
CA THR A 110 0.40 6.45 11.21
C THR A 110 0.36 7.41 10.03
N VAL A 111 1.27 7.24 9.07
CA VAL A 111 1.26 8.01 7.82
C VAL A 111 0.72 7.14 6.70
N PHE A 112 -0.29 7.63 5.98
CA PHE A 112 -0.72 7.00 4.74
C PHE A 112 0.09 7.52 3.56
N VAL A 113 0.72 6.60 2.83
CA VAL A 113 1.55 6.89 1.66
C VAL A 113 0.81 6.43 0.41
N PHE A 114 0.54 7.37 -0.49
CA PHE A 114 -0.18 7.13 -1.73
C PHE A 114 0.82 7.08 -2.91
N PRO A 115 1.06 5.91 -3.52
CA PRO A 115 2.03 5.78 -4.60
C PRO A 115 1.61 6.50 -5.89
N GLY A 116 2.58 6.73 -6.76
CA GLY A 116 2.36 7.19 -8.13
C GLY A 116 2.05 6.04 -9.09
N GLN A 117 2.57 6.16 -10.31
CA GLN A 117 2.47 5.11 -11.34
C GLN A 117 3.43 3.94 -11.04
N GLY A 118 3.06 2.72 -11.43
CA GLY A 118 3.91 1.52 -11.38
C GLY A 118 3.50 0.45 -10.37
N ALA A 119 2.49 0.73 -9.53
CA ALA A 119 1.94 -0.24 -8.57
C ALA A 119 0.75 -1.03 -9.12
N GLN A 120 0.29 -0.72 -10.34
CA GLN A 120 -0.84 -1.39 -10.97
C GLN A 120 -0.53 -2.84 -11.35
N TRP A 121 -1.56 -3.68 -11.34
CA TRP A 121 -1.52 -5.02 -11.92
C TRP A 121 -2.94 -5.43 -12.34
N VAL A 122 -3.04 -6.24 -13.40
CA VAL A 122 -4.33 -6.71 -13.93
C VAL A 122 -5.01 -7.63 -12.91
N GLY A 123 -6.26 -7.35 -12.58
CA GLY A 123 -7.02 -8.06 -11.56
C GLY A 123 -6.94 -7.44 -10.16
N MET A 124 -6.21 -6.33 -10.00
CA MET A 124 -6.24 -5.59 -8.74
C MET A 124 -7.66 -5.18 -8.36
N ALA A 125 -7.93 -5.08 -7.05
CA ALA A 125 -9.22 -4.77 -6.46
C ALA A 125 -10.34 -5.82 -6.62
N VAL A 126 -10.31 -6.72 -7.60
CA VAL A 126 -11.40 -7.67 -7.89
C VAL A 126 -11.78 -8.51 -6.67
N GLU A 127 -10.82 -9.16 -6.01
CA GLU A 127 -11.11 -9.97 -4.83
C GLU A 127 -11.67 -9.14 -3.67
N LEU A 128 -11.23 -7.88 -3.52
CA LEU A 128 -11.74 -6.98 -2.48
C LEU A 128 -13.15 -6.46 -2.78
N LEU A 129 -13.52 -6.31 -4.06
CA LEU A 129 -14.90 -5.98 -4.45
C LEU A 129 -15.89 -7.07 -4.00
N ASP A 130 -15.44 -8.33 -3.97
CA ASP A 130 -16.31 -9.46 -3.63
C ASP A 130 -16.23 -9.83 -2.12
N SER A 131 -15.11 -9.54 -1.47
CA SER A 131 -14.84 -9.94 -0.07
C SER A 131 -14.98 -8.83 0.97
N SER A 132 -14.95 -7.56 0.57
CA SER A 132 -15.01 -6.42 1.50
C SER A 132 -16.12 -5.42 1.14
N PRO A 133 -17.24 -5.40 1.89
CA PRO A 133 -18.32 -4.44 1.67
C PRO A 133 -17.90 -2.98 1.77
N VAL A 134 -16.92 -2.66 2.64
CA VAL A 134 -16.37 -1.30 2.81
C VAL A 134 -15.62 -0.87 1.55
N PHE A 135 -14.75 -1.75 1.06
CA PHE A 135 -14.01 -1.48 -0.16
C PHE A 135 -14.95 -1.34 -1.36
N ALA A 136 -15.89 -2.27 -1.52
CA ALA A 136 -16.86 -2.27 -2.60
C ALA A 136 -17.73 -0.99 -2.61
N ALA A 137 -18.21 -0.54 -1.44
CA ALA A 137 -18.97 0.70 -1.33
C ALA A 137 -18.15 1.91 -1.75
N ARG A 138 -16.94 2.06 -1.20
CA ARG A 138 -16.07 3.21 -1.51
C ARG A 138 -15.62 3.22 -2.97
N PHE A 139 -15.35 2.05 -3.54
CA PHE A 139 -14.99 1.91 -4.94
C PHE A 139 -16.17 2.26 -5.86
N GLY A 140 -17.39 1.89 -5.48
CA GLY A 140 -18.62 2.30 -6.17
C GLY A 140 -18.84 3.81 -6.15
N GLU A 141 -18.56 4.49 -5.03
CA GLU A 141 -18.59 5.96 -4.96
C GLU A 141 -17.55 6.58 -5.90
N CYS A 142 -16.33 6.02 -5.95
CA CYS A 142 -15.29 6.46 -6.88
C CYS A 142 -15.72 6.26 -8.34
N ALA A 143 -16.36 5.12 -8.66
CA ALA A 143 -16.90 4.84 -9.99
C ALA A 143 -17.95 5.87 -10.40
N ALA A 144 -18.90 6.17 -9.50
CA ALA A 144 -19.93 7.17 -9.75
C ALA A 144 -19.34 8.58 -9.97
N ALA A 145 -18.33 8.97 -9.18
CA ALA A 145 -17.66 10.25 -9.33
C ALA A 145 -16.86 10.36 -10.64
N LEU A 146 -16.18 9.28 -11.03
CA LEU A 146 -15.42 9.22 -12.29
C LEU A 146 -16.30 9.21 -13.53
N GLY A 147 -17.51 8.65 -13.45
CA GLY A 147 -18.40 8.48 -14.60
C GLY A 147 -18.77 9.78 -15.35
N GLU A 148 -18.58 10.96 -14.74
CA GLU A 148 -18.74 12.25 -15.43
C GLU A 148 -17.56 12.59 -16.36
N PHE A 149 -16.38 12.03 -16.11
CA PHE A 149 -15.11 12.47 -16.70
C PHE A 149 -14.41 11.42 -17.58
N VAL A 150 -14.81 10.15 -17.48
CA VAL A 150 -14.24 9.03 -18.24
C VAL A 150 -15.25 8.43 -19.22
N ASP A 151 -14.75 7.73 -20.25
CA ASP A 151 -15.53 7.07 -21.29
C ASP A 151 -15.64 5.54 -21.08
N PHE A 152 -15.23 5.04 -19.92
CA PHE A 152 -15.26 3.62 -19.55
C PHE A 152 -15.96 3.37 -18.22
N ASP A 153 -16.47 2.16 -18.03
CA ASP A 153 -16.97 1.70 -16.74
C ASP A 153 -15.82 1.18 -15.87
N LEU A 154 -15.63 1.80 -14.70
CA LEU A 154 -14.54 1.46 -13.79
C LEU A 154 -14.62 0.02 -13.28
N LEU A 155 -15.81 -0.50 -13.00
CA LEU A 155 -16.02 -1.86 -12.50
C LEU A 155 -15.75 -2.89 -13.60
N GLU A 156 -16.18 -2.62 -14.84
CA GLU A 156 -15.88 -3.48 -15.98
C GLU A 156 -14.37 -3.56 -16.22
N VAL A 157 -13.66 -2.43 -16.19
CA VAL A 157 -12.20 -2.40 -16.41
C VAL A 157 -11.46 -3.35 -15.46
N VAL A 158 -11.78 -3.32 -14.17
CA VAL A 158 -11.12 -4.20 -13.19
C VAL A 158 -11.62 -5.65 -13.28
N ARG A 159 -12.93 -5.89 -13.44
CA ARG A 159 -13.50 -7.25 -13.43
C ARG A 159 -13.18 -8.06 -14.68
N GLU A 160 -13.11 -7.42 -15.84
CA GLU A 160 -12.74 -8.10 -17.09
C GLU A 160 -11.23 -8.29 -17.23
N GLY A 161 -10.43 -7.72 -16.32
CA GLY A 161 -8.98 -7.77 -16.41
C GLY A 161 -8.45 -7.10 -17.67
N ARG A 162 -9.06 -5.97 -18.06
CA ARG A 162 -8.61 -5.22 -19.25
C ARG A 162 -7.15 -4.74 -19.03
N PRO A 163 -6.34 -4.66 -20.10
CA PRO A 163 -5.02 -4.05 -20.01
C PRO A 163 -5.07 -2.64 -19.42
N LEU A 164 -4.07 -2.32 -18.58
CA LEU A 164 -3.91 -1.02 -17.91
C LEU A 164 -2.73 -0.22 -18.51
N ASP A 165 -2.58 -0.30 -19.83
CA ASP A 165 -1.54 0.35 -20.62
C ASP A 165 -1.86 1.82 -20.91
N ARG A 166 -3.14 2.14 -21.15
CA ARG A 166 -3.60 3.51 -21.36
C ARG A 166 -3.52 4.35 -20.09
N VAL A 167 -2.76 5.44 -20.13
CA VAL A 167 -2.56 6.38 -18.99
C VAL A 167 -3.87 6.96 -18.47
N ASP A 168 -4.80 7.28 -19.37
CA ASP A 168 -6.11 7.85 -19.07
C ASP A 168 -7.11 6.82 -18.52
N VAL A 169 -6.75 5.53 -18.51
CA VAL A 169 -7.48 4.47 -17.83
C VAL A 169 -6.81 4.11 -16.51
N VAL A 170 -5.51 3.84 -16.51
CA VAL A 170 -4.79 3.34 -15.33
C VAL A 170 -4.72 4.35 -14.19
N GLN A 171 -4.56 5.66 -14.47
CA GLN A 171 -4.48 6.67 -13.41
C GLN A 171 -5.81 6.81 -12.64
N PRO A 172 -6.98 6.95 -13.29
CA PRO A 172 -8.26 6.92 -12.58
C PRO A 172 -8.52 5.63 -11.81
N VAL A 173 -8.16 4.46 -12.38
CA VAL A 173 -8.33 3.17 -11.69
C VAL A 173 -7.46 3.12 -10.44
N LEU A 174 -6.18 3.49 -10.52
CA LEU A 174 -5.28 3.55 -9.37
C LEU A 174 -5.78 4.51 -8.29
N TRP A 175 -6.26 5.70 -8.69
CA TRP A 175 -6.87 6.65 -7.77
C TRP A 175 -8.04 6.03 -6.99
N ALA A 176 -8.97 5.37 -7.69
CA ALA A 176 -10.12 4.72 -7.05
C ALA A 176 -9.71 3.59 -6.11
N VAL A 177 -8.71 2.77 -6.50
CA VAL A 177 -8.15 1.71 -5.64
C VAL A 177 -7.54 2.31 -4.38
N MET A 178 -6.69 3.33 -4.51
CA MET A 178 -6.02 3.97 -3.37
C MET A 178 -7.00 4.60 -2.39
N VAL A 179 -8.00 5.35 -2.87
CA VAL A 179 -9.04 5.96 -2.04
C VAL A 179 -9.89 4.89 -1.33
N SER A 180 -10.15 3.76 -1.99
CA SER A 180 -10.94 2.66 -1.42
C SER A 180 -10.15 1.83 -0.41
N LEU A 181 -8.84 1.65 -0.62
CA LEU A 181 -7.95 1.01 0.34
C LEU A 181 -7.78 1.87 1.60
N ALA A 182 -7.71 3.19 1.48
CA ALA A 182 -7.67 4.09 2.63
C ALA A 182 -8.92 3.91 3.51
N ALA A 183 -10.11 3.91 2.91
CA ALA A 183 -11.37 3.66 3.64
C ALA A 183 -11.40 2.26 4.29
N LEU A 184 -10.83 1.26 3.63
CA LEU A 184 -10.72 -0.09 4.19
C LEU A 184 -9.82 -0.10 5.44
N TRP A 185 -8.65 0.55 5.40
CA TRP A 185 -7.78 0.69 6.56
C TRP A 185 -8.46 1.41 7.72
N GLU A 186 -9.16 2.50 7.44
CA GLU A 186 -9.91 3.25 8.45
C GLU A 186 -11.01 2.42 9.10
N SER A 187 -11.64 1.51 8.35
CA SER A 187 -12.65 0.58 8.91
C SER A 187 -12.09 -0.42 9.91
N PHE A 188 -10.77 -0.71 9.84
CA PHE A 188 -10.05 -1.49 10.83
C PHE A 188 -9.49 -0.64 11.98
N GLY A 189 -9.82 0.65 12.03
CA GLY A 189 -9.36 1.58 13.07
C GLY A 189 -7.98 2.20 12.80
N VAL A 190 -7.35 1.90 11.67
CA VAL A 190 -6.08 2.52 11.28
C VAL A 190 -6.38 3.84 10.58
N ARG A 191 -6.18 4.96 11.27
CA ARG A 191 -6.43 6.31 10.74
C ARG A 191 -5.11 7.05 10.53
N PRO A 192 -4.96 7.85 9.46
CA PRO A 192 -3.75 8.61 9.24
C PRO A 192 -3.65 9.80 10.19
N SER A 193 -2.52 9.93 10.88
CA SER A 193 -2.08 11.18 11.54
C SER A 193 -1.53 12.19 10.51
N ALA A 194 -1.09 11.69 9.34
CA ALA A 194 -0.72 12.51 8.18
C ALA A 194 -0.84 11.70 6.89
N VAL A 195 -0.90 12.41 5.76
CA VAL A 195 -0.85 11.81 4.42
C VAL A 195 0.27 12.40 3.58
N VAL A 196 0.83 11.59 2.68
CA VAL A 196 1.76 12.02 1.64
C VAL A 196 1.44 11.24 0.35
N GLY A 197 1.45 11.93 -0.78
CA GLY A 197 1.24 11.30 -2.08
C GLY A 197 2.43 11.52 -3.00
N HIS A 198 2.82 10.49 -3.75
CA HIS A 198 3.89 10.61 -4.74
C HIS A 198 3.29 10.90 -6.12
N SER A 199 3.52 12.11 -6.66
CA SER A 199 3.00 12.53 -7.96
C SER A 199 1.46 12.37 -8.03
N GLN A 200 0.90 11.56 -8.93
CA GLN A 200 -0.56 11.35 -9.00
C GLN A 200 -1.17 10.83 -7.68
N GLY A 201 -0.36 10.20 -6.82
CA GLY A 201 -0.80 9.79 -5.48
C GLY A 201 -1.27 10.95 -4.61
N GLU A 202 -0.81 12.18 -4.87
CA GLU A 202 -1.29 13.39 -4.18
C GLU A 202 -2.79 13.62 -4.39
N ILE A 203 -3.35 13.20 -5.52
CA ILE A 203 -4.79 13.34 -5.79
C ILE A 203 -5.59 12.45 -4.83
N ALA A 204 -5.11 11.23 -4.58
CA ALA A 204 -5.73 10.33 -3.60
C ALA A 204 -5.51 10.83 -2.18
N ALA A 205 -4.29 11.27 -1.85
CA ALA A 205 -3.97 11.87 -0.56
C ALA A 205 -4.87 13.09 -0.25
N ALA A 206 -5.14 13.93 -1.25
CA ALA A 206 -5.97 15.14 -1.10
C ALA A 206 -7.42 14.78 -0.78
N VAL A 207 -7.96 13.76 -1.43
CA VAL A 207 -9.32 13.26 -1.14
C VAL A 207 -9.38 12.65 0.27
N VAL A 208 -8.38 11.84 0.65
CA VAL A 208 -8.35 11.19 1.97
C VAL A 208 -8.13 12.21 3.09
N ALA A 209 -7.32 13.25 2.87
CA ALA A 209 -7.15 14.35 3.82
C ALA A 209 -8.35 15.31 3.86
N GLY A 210 -9.30 15.19 2.94
CA GLY A 210 -10.44 16.11 2.82
C GLY A 210 -10.13 17.44 2.14
N ALA A 211 -8.90 17.62 1.62
CA ALA A 211 -8.50 18.80 0.85
C ALA A 211 -9.20 18.89 -0.52
N LEU A 212 -9.66 17.75 -1.06
CA LEU A 212 -10.53 17.70 -2.23
C LEU A 212 -11.79 16.89 -1.92
N SER A 213 -12.91 17.29 -2.54
CA SER A 213 -14.08 16.42 -2.58
C SER A 213 -13.80 15.18 -3.43
N LEU A 214 -14.60 14.12 -3.26
CA LEU A 214 -14.47 12.93 -4.11
C LEU A 214 -14.66 13.28 -5.60
N GLN A 215 -15.60 14.18 -5.91
CA GLN A 215 -15.89 14.64 -7.28
C GLN A 215 -14.71 15.42 -7.87
N ASP A 216 -14.10 16.32 -7.09
CA ASP A 216 -12.93 17.09 -7.52
C ASP A 216 -11.72 16.18 -7.70
N GLY A 217 -11.50 15.23 -6.80
CA GLY A 217 -10.45 14.22 -6.95
C GLY A 217 -10.62 13.38 -8.21
N ALA A 218 -11.85 12.92 -8.50
CA ALA A 218 -12.18 12.20 -9.72
C ALA A 218 -11.93 13.05 -10.98
N ARG A 219 -12.34 14.32 -10.95
CA ARG A 219 -12.09 15.29 -12.03
C ARG A 219 -10.59 15.45 -12.30
N VAL A 220 -9.79 15.68 -11.26
CA VAL A 220 -8.34 15.84 -11.41
C VAL A 220 -7.71 14.56 -11.94
N ALA A 221 -8.04 13.39 -11.37
CA ALA A 221 -7.49 12.11 -11.81
C ALA A 221 -7.81 11.81 -13.29
N ALA A 222 -9.06 12.00 -13.71
CA ALA A 222 -9.51 11.71 -15.07
C ALA A 222 -9.02 12.75 -16.09
N LEU A 223 -9.26 14.04 -15.86
CA LEU A 223 -8.96 15.07 -16.87
C LEU A 223 -7.46 15.30 -17.04
N ARG A 224 -6.67 15.19 -15.96
CA ARG A 224 -5.21 15.27 -16.04
C ARG A 224 -4.62 14.10 -16.81
N SER A 225 -5.07 12.88 -16.53
CA SER A 225 -4.56 11.68 -17.23
C SER A 225 -4.95 11.67 -18.70
N ARG A 226 -6.14 12.18 -19.04
CA ARG A 226 -6.53 12.42 -20.43
C ARG A 226 -5.63 13.45 -21.13
N ALA A 227 -5.33 14.59 -20.51
CA ALA A 227 -4.40 15.56 -21.11
C ALA A 227 -3.00 14.95 -21.35
N ILE A 228 -2.53 14.09 -20.44
CA ILE A 228 -1.24 13.39 -20.58
C ILE A 228 -1.18 12.49 -21.83
N THR A 229 -2.31 12.02 -22.38
CA THR A 229 -2.27 11.20 -23.61
C THR A 229 -1.64 11.94 -24.79
N ALA A 230 -1.66 13.28 -24.81
CA ALA A 230 -0.98 14.09 -25.82
C ALA A 230 0.56 13.99 -25.76
N LEU A 231 1.12 13.50 -24.64
CA LEU A 231 2.55 13.30 -24.40
C LEU A 231 2.99 11.83 -24.59
N ALA A 232 2.03 10.91 -24.78
CA ALA A 232 2.30 9.50 -24.94
C ALA A 232 3.18 9.24 -26.17
N GLY A 233 4.16 8.33 -26.01
CA GLY A 233 5.16 7.98 -27.01
C GLY A 233 6.25 9.02 -27.26
N GLN A 234 6.25 10.16 -26.57
CA GLN A 234 7.21 11.25 -26.81
C GLN A 234 8.36 11.28 -25.79
N GLY A 235 8.33 10.42 -24.77
CA GLY A 235 9.36 10.38 -23.74
C GLY A 235 9.24 9.16 -22.85
N GLY A 236 9.89 9.20 -21.70
CA GLY A 236 9.79 8.14 -20.71
C GLY A 236 10.37 8.53 -19.37
N MET A 237 10.55 7.53 -18.52
CA MET A 237 11.17 7.70 -17.21
C MET A 237 12.07 6.51 -16.86
N VAL A 238 13.17 6.78 -16.15
CA VAL A 238 14.15 5.77 -15.71
C VAL A 238 14.42 5.96 -14.22
N SER A 239 14.25 4.89 -13.44
CA SER A 239 14.74 4.83 -12.07
C SER A 239 16.25 4.60 -12.09
N VAL A 240 16.97 5.41 -11.31
CA VAL A 240 18.43 5.43 -11.20
C VAL A 240 18.80 5.23 -9.74
N ALA A 241 19.62 4.22 -9.44
CA ALA A 241 20.07 3.91 -8.09
C ALA A 241 21.23 4.81 -7.64
N LEU A 242 21.02 6.13 -7.66
CA LEU A 242 21.99 7.17 -7.29
C LEU A 242 21.37 8.18 -6.32
N SER A 243 22.22 8.99 -5.69
CA SER A 243 21.77 10.22 -5.02
C SER A 243 21.33 11.26 -6.04
N ARG A 244 20.62 12.30 -5.59
CA ARG A 244 20.21 13.43 -6.43
C ARG A 244 21.40 14.08 -7.13
N GLU A 245 22.45 14.39 -6.38
CA GLU A 245 23.63 15.11 -6.86
C GLU A 245 24.35 14.31 -7.96
N ARG A 246 24.51 12.99 -7.73
CA ARG A 246 25.14 12.09 -8.71
C ARG A 246 24.27 11.87 -9.94
N ALA A 247 22.94 11.87 -9.79
CA ALA A 247 22.03 11.81 -10.92
C ALA A 247 22.08 13.10 -11.76
N GLU A 248 22.14 14.28 -11.13
CA GLU A 248 22.30 15.57 -11.80
C GLU A 248 23.63 15.66 -12.58
N GLU A 249 24.74 15.21 -11.98
CA GLU A 249 26.04 15.11 -12.66
C GLU A 249 26.00 14.18 -13.88
N LEU A 250 25.31 13.03 -13.76
CA LEU A 250 25.17 12.07 -14.84
C LEU A 250 24.38 12.68 -16.01
N ILE A 251 23.21 13.26 -15.73
CA ILE A 251 22.29 13.73 -16.79
C ILE A 251 22.75 15.04 -17.46
N ALA A 252 23.74 15.74 -16.90
CA ALA A 252 24.30 16.96 -17.49
C ALA A 252 24.81 16.78 -18.93
N ALA A 253 25.19 15.55 -19.31
CA ALA A 253 25.63 15.21 -20.66
C ALA A 253 24.53 15.37 -21.73
N TRP A 254 23.24 15.42 -21.34
CA TRP A 254 22.09 15.51 -22.24
C TRP A 254 21.51 16.92 -22.34
N GLU A 255 22.19 17.96 -21.84
CA GLU A 255 21.88 19.38 -22.08
C GLU A 255 20.39 19.75 -21.90
N GLY A 256 19.73 19.21 -20.87
CA GLY A 256 18.33 19.50 -20.53
C GLY A 256 17.28 18.60 -21.21
N ARG A 257 17.70 17.65 -22.06
CA ARG A 257 16.81 16.61 -22.64
C ARG A 257 16.36 15.58 -21.60
N ILE A 258 17.08 15.48 -20.48
CA ILE A 258 16.75 14.65 -19.32
C ILE A 258 16.76 15.55 -18.08
N SER A 259 15.77 15.38 -17.20
CA SER A 259 15.63 16.09 -15.92
C SER A 259 15.42 15.10 -14.78
N VAL A 260 15.81 15.49 -13.56
CA VAL A 260 15.40 14.78 -12.35
C VAL A 260 13.89 14.97 -12.15
N ALA A 261 13.15 13.87 -12.14
CA ALA A 261 11.70 13.84 -12.04
C ALA A 261 11.22 13.59 -10.60
N ALA A 262 11.93 12.76 -9.84
CA ALA A 262 11.59 12.45 -8.44
C ALA A 262 12.84 12.03 -7.65
N VAL A 263 12.88 12.38 -6.38
CA VAL A 263 13.89 11.92 -5.41
C VAL A 263 13.17 11.10 -4.35
N ASN A 264 13.20 9.77 -4.50
CA ASN A 264 12.46 8.82 -3.66
C ASN A 264 13.23 8.43 -2.40
N GLY A 265 14.54 8.70 -2.38
CA GLY A 265 15.39 8.46 -1.21
C GLY A 265 16.85 8.79 -1.51
N PRO A 266 17.75 8.57 -0.52
CA PRO A 266 19.16 8.94 -0.62
C PRO A 266 19.92 8.29 -1.78
N THR A 267 19.43 7.15 -2.29
CA THR A 267 20.02 6.37 -3.38
C THR A 267 18.98 5.92 -4.41
N SER A 268 17.86 6.63 -4.50
CA SER A 268 16.77 6.30 -5.43
C SER A 268 16.20 7.57 -6.04
N VAL A 269 16.52 7.79 -7.31
CA VAL A 269 16.06 8.92 -8.12
C VAL A 269 15.33 8.38 -9.34
N VAL A 270 14.38 9.15 -9.86
CA VAL A 270 13.79 8.93 -11.18
C VAL A 270 14.13 10.13 -12.05
N VAL A 271 14.57 9.86 -13.27
CA VAL A 271 14.76 10.88 -14.31
C VAL A 271 13.73 10.70 -15.42
N SER A 272 13.38 11.79 -16.10
CA SER A 272 12.43 11.83 -17.20
C SER A 272 12.95 12.69 -18.34
N GLY A 273 12.51 12.41 -19.57
CA GLY A 273 13.03 13.13 -20.74
C GLY A 273 12.69 12.47 -22.07
N ASP A 274 13.40 12.92 -23.10
CA ASP A 274 13.28 12.38 -24.46
C ASP A 274 13.58 10.87 -24.48
N ALA A 275 12.83 10.11 -25.27
CA ALA A 275 12.92 8.65 -25.28
C ALA A 275 14.31 8.15 -25.72
N ASP A 276 14.88 8.74 -26.77
CA ASP A 276 16.22 8.41 -27.28
C ASP A 276 17.33 8.82 -26.32
N ALA A 277 17.20 9.98 -25.65
CA ALA A 277 18.16 10.38 -24.61
C ALA A 277 18.15 9.39 -23.42
N LEU A 278 16.96 8.91 -23.02
CA LEU A 278 16.85 7.87 -21.99
C LEU A 278 17.36 6.50 -22.45
N ASP A 279 17.33 6.21 -23.75
CA ASP A 279 17.99 5.03 -24.34
C ASP A 279 19.50 5.09 -24.19
N GLU A 280 20.11 6.22 -24.55
CA GLU A 280 21.54 6.47 -24.37
C GLU A 280 21.95 6.41 -22.89
N LEU A 281 21.15 6.99 -21.99
CA LEU A 281 21.39 6.95 -20.55
C LEU A 281 21.45 5.51 -20.02
N VAL A 282 20.50 4.66 -20.43
CA VAL A 282 20.44 3.27 -19.97
C VAL A 282 21.65 2.47 -20.47
N GLU A 283 22.06 2.69 -21.72
CA GLU A 283 23.26 2.06 -22.28
C GLU A 283 24.53 2.52 -21.55
N GLN A 284 24.69 3.82 -21.32
CA GLN A 284 25.85 4.38 -20.62
C GLN A 284 25.92 3.92 -19.16
N ALA A 285 24.79 3.86 -18.45
CA ALA A 285 24.72 3.39 -17.07
C ALA A 285 25.20 1.93 -16.92
N GLY A 286 24.91 1.09 -17.92
CA GLY A 286 25.41 -0.29 -17.98
C GLY A 286 26.95 -0.38 -17.99
N GLY A 287 27.62 0.61 -18.58
CA GLY A 287 29.08 0.71 -18.59
C GLY A 287 29.70 1.25 -17.29
N GLN A 288 28.91 1.85 -16.40
CA GLN A 288 29.37 2.52 -15.17
C GLN A 288 28.96 1.79 -13.87
N GLU A 289 28.47 0.55 -13.98
CA GLU A 289 27.91 -0.23 -12.85
C GLU A 289 26.76 0.47 -12.10
N VAL A 290 26.09 1.44 -12.75
CA VAL A 290 24.94 2.14 -12.19
C VAL A 290 23.68 1.33 -12.49
N ARG A 291 22.98 0.88 -11.45
CA ARG A 291 21.71 0.17 -11.61
C ARG A 291 20.63 1.15 -12.06
N VAL A 292 20.10 0.91 -13.26
CA VAL A 292 18.97 1.64 -13.83
C VAL A 292 17.82 0.69 -14.18
N ARG A 293 16.58 1.19 -14.15
CA ARG A 293 15.38 0.45 -14.57
C ARG A 293 14.40 1.39 -15.24
N ARG A 294 13.95 1.05 -16.46
CA ARG A 294 12.83 1.76 -17.11
C ARG A 294 11.55 1.64 -16.29
N VAL A 295 10.86 2.75 -16.13
CA VAL A 295 9.50 2.79 -15.60
C VAL A 295 8.55 2.49 -16.76
N GLU A 296 7.50 1.71 -16.52
CA GLU A 296 6.49 1.37 -17.54
C GLU A 296 5.54 2.56 -17.77
N VAL A 297 6.09 3.61 -18.39
CA VAL A 297 5.40 4.81 -18.87
C VAL A 297 6.04 5.26 -20.17
N ASP A 298 5.22 5.77 -21.08
CA ASP A 298 5.63 6.24 -22.41
C ASP A 298 5.59 7.77 -22.54
N TYR A 299 5.60 8.49 -21.41
CA TYR A 299 5.62 9.95 -21.35
C TYR A 299 6.60 10.45 -20.29
N ALA A 300 7.20 11.60 -20.55
CA ALA A 300 8.17 12.23 -19.66
C ALA A 300 7.49 13.17 -18.64
N SER A 301 6.89 12.60 -17.60
CA SER A 301 6.32 13.43 -16.51
C SER A 301 7.41 14.15 -15.70
N HIS A 302 7.05 15.30 -15.09
CA HIS A 302 7.98 16.15 -14.34
C HIS A 302 9.17 16.62 -15.19
N SER A 303 8.88 16.98 -16.45
CA SER A 303 9.84 17.53 -17.40
C SER A 303 9.21 18.67 -18.19
N ALA A 304 10.01 19.37 -19.00
CA ALA A 304 9.55 20.40 -19.93
C ALA A 304 8.49 19.88 -20.93
N HIS A 305 8.36 18.57 -21.15
CA HIS A 305 7.28 18.01 -21.99
C HIS A 305 5.90 18.36 -21.46
N VAL A 306 5.73 18.51 -20.15
CA VAL A 306 4.45 18.84 -19.51
C VAL A 306 3.98 20.26 -19.85
N GLU A 307 4.87 21.17 -20.27
CA GLU A 307 4.50 22.52 -20.70
C GLU A 307 3.52 22.52 -21.87
N ARG A 308 3.57 21.50 -22.75
CA ARG A 308 2.68 21.36 -23.91
C ARG A 308 1.20 21.25 -23.53
N ILE A 309 0.92 20.71 -22.33
CA ILE A 309 -0.45 20.49 -21.84
C ILE A 309 -0.84 21.47 -20.74
N ARG A 310 0.00 22.48 -20.44
CA ARG A 310 -0.22 23.44 -19.35
C ARG A 310 -1.56 24.16 -19.46
N ASP A 311 -1.84 24.76 -20.61
CA ASP A 311 -3.01 25.61 -20.78
C ASP A 311 -4.31 24.79 -20.78
N GLU A 312 -4.28 23.59 -21.38
CA GLU A 312 -5.38 22.63 -21.29
C GLU A 312 -5.65 22.23 -19.83
N LEU A 313 -4.60 21.89 -19.06
CA LEU A 313 -4.75 21.53 -17.65
C LEU A 313 -5.34 22.67 -16.81
N LEU A 314 -4.91 23.91 -17.04
CA LEU A 314 -5.45 25.09 -16.34
C LEU A 314 -6.94 25.28 -16.67
N GLU A 315 -7.34 25.09 -17.92
CA GLU A 315 -8.73 25.21 -18.34
C GLU A 315 -9.62 24.10 -17.74
N VAL A 316 -9.24 22.83 -17.92
CA VAL A 316 -10.08 21.70 -17.52
C VAL A 316 -10.18 21.54 -16.01
N LEU A 317 -9.18 22.00 -15.25
CA LEU A 317 -9.15 21.93 -13.78
C LEU A 317 -9.62 23.22 -13.10
N ALA A 318 -9.91 24.30 -13.83
CA ALA A 318 -10.42 25.55 -13.26
C ALA A 318 -11.63 25.39 -12.31
N PRO A 319 -12.57 24.43 -12.52
CA PRO A 319 -13.69 24.24 -11.61
C PRO A 319 -13.38 23.54 -10.28
N VAL A 320 -12.17 23.02 -10.08
CA VAL A 320 -11.78 22.31 -8.85
C VAL A 320 -11.76 23.28 -7.66
N VAL A 321 -12.44 22.93 -6.58
CA VAL A 321 -12.50 23.75 -5.36
C VAL A 321 -11.75 23.06 -4.21
N PRO A 322 -10.49 23.46 -3.93
CA PRO A 322 -9.74 22.93 -2.80
C PRO A 322 -10.36 23.38 -1.47
N ARG A 323 -10.09 22.60 -0.42
CA ARG A 323 -10.56 22.81 0.95
C ARG A 323 -9.38 22.67 1.91
N GLU A 324 -9.55 23.21 3.12
CA GLU A 324 -8.61 22.97 4.21
C GLU A 324 -8.59 21.46 4.55
N PRO A 325 -7.41 20.81 4.59
CA PRO A 325 -7.31 19.40 4.94
C PRO A 325 -7.69 19.15 6.41
N GLY A 326 -8.54 18.15 6.65
CA GLY A 326 -8.85 17.66 8.00
C GLY A 326 -7.78 16.73 8.59
N VAL A 327 -6.90 16.19 7.73
CA VAL A 327 -5.72 15.41 8.11
C VAL A 327 -4.48 16.09 7.55
N PRO A 328 -3.40 16.32 8.32
CA PRO A 328 -2.18 16.93 7.82
C PRO A 328 -1.69 16.33 6.49
N PHE A 329 -1.55 17.17 5.48
CA PHE A 329 -1.10 16.79 4.14
C PHE A 329 0.31 17.32 3.93
N PHE A 330 1.29 16.45 3.69
CA PHE A 330 2.63 16.83 3.28
C PHE A 330 2.79 16.79 1.75
N SER A 331 3.09 17.94 1.15
CA SER A 331 3.22 18.10 -0.31
C SER A 331 4.58 17.65 -0.80
N THR A 332 4.58 16.80 -1.83
CA THR A 332 5.78 16.40 -2.56
C THR A 332 6.15 17.37 -3.69
N VAL A 333 5.29 18.36 -3.98
CA VAL A 333 5.60 19.49 -4.86
C VAL A 333 6.48 20.51 -4.15
N THR A 334 6.11 20.91 -2.93
CA THR A 334 6.80 21.95 -2.17
C THR A 334 7.78 21.42 -1.13
N GLY A 335 7.59 20.18 -0.66
CA GLY A 335 8.35 19.64 0.47
C GLY A 335 7.90 20.24 1.82
N GLU A 336 6.66 20.72 1.88
CA GLU A 336 6.09 21.42 3.02
C GLU A 336 4.68 20.91 3.32
N TRP A 337 4.17 21.21 4.52
CA TRP A 337 2.77 20.96 4.88
C TRP A 337 1.85 21.90 4.08
N ILE A 338 0.71 21.38 3.63
CA ILE A 338 -0.36 22.24 3.07
C ILE A 338 -1.02 22.98 4.23
N GLU A 339 -0.81 24.29 4.28
CA GLU A 339 -1.50 25.21 5.18
C GLU A 339 -2.74 25.81 4.48
N SER A 340 -3.75 26.21 5.25
CA SER A 340 -4.99 26.82 4.77
C SER A 340 -4.81 28.21 4.14
#